data_AF-A0A9D8SZG7-F1
#
_entry.id   AF-A0A9D8SZG7-F1
#
_cell.length_a   1.000
_cell.length_b   1.000
_cell.length_c   1.000
_cell.angle_alpha   90.00
_cell.angle_beta   90.00
_cell.angle_gamma   90.00
#
_symmetry.space_group_name_H-M   'P 1'
#
loop_
_entity.id
_entity.type
_entity.pdbx_description
1 polymer ?
#
loop_
_entity_poly.entity_id
_entity_poly.type
_entity_poly.pdbx_seq_one_letter_code
_entity_poly.pdbx_strand_id
1 'polypeptide(L)'
;MLDKYNTIQNPSEGIYKEKGSKFLSFAFSVYSVEEAMSIVESYRKRFYDARHVCYAYSVGTDNPQTRVNDDGEPSGTAGRPIMGQIQSYGLNNILI
;
A
#
# COMPACT_ATOMS: atom_id res chain seq x y z
N MET A 1 20.57 -7.93 5.34
CA MET A 1 20.25 -6.72 4.55
C MET A 1 20.74 -6.96 3.14
N LEU A 2 19.89 -6.79 2.12
CA LEU A 2 20.31 -6.95 0.71
C LEU A 2 21.25 -5.81 0.28
N ASP A 3 22.24 -6.13 -0.55
CA ASP A 3 23.18 -5.15 -1.12
C ASP A 3 22.48 -4.12 -2.02
N LYS A 4 21.34 -4.49 -2.62
CA LYS A 4 20.48 -3.64 -3.44
C LYS A 4 19.01 -4.04 -3.26
N TYR A 5 18.13 -3.06 -3.28
CA TYR A 5 16.67 -3.26 -3.26
C TYR A 5 15.98 -2.19 -4.12
N ASN A 6 14.76 -2.48 -4.56
CA ASN A 6 13.95 -1.51 -5.31
C ASN A 6 12.92 -0.85 -4.40
N THR A 7 12.73 0.45 -4.55
CA THR A 7 11.65 1.22 -3.92
C THR A 7 11.32 2.43 -4.80
N ILE A 8 10.25 3.15 -4.50
CA ILE A 8 9.91 4.39 -5.19
C ILE A 8 10.72 5.56 -4.60
N GLN A 9 11.10 6.52 -5.44
CA GLN A 9 11.86 7.70 -4.98
C GLN A 9 10.98 8.80 -4.40
N ASN A 10 9.76 8.92 -4.92
CA ASN A 10 8.81 9.94 -4.52
C ASN A 10 7.43 9.29 -4.33
N PRO A 11 6.57 9.88 -3.48
CA PRO A 11 5.17 9.50 -3.44
C PRO A 11 4.52 9.55 -4.83
N SER A 12 3.65 8.59 -5.10
CA SER A 12 2.93 8.50 -6.37
C SER A 12 1.44 8.34 -6.13
N GLU A 13 0.63 8.81 -7.08
CA GLU A 13 -0.83 8.69 -7.03
C GLU A 13 -1.40 8.17 -8.35
N GLY A 14 -2.53 7.48 -8.26
CA GLY A 14 -3.26 6.96 -9.41
C GLY A 14 -4.76 7.09 -9.22
N ILE A 15 -5.48 7.19 -10.34
CA ILE A 15 -6.94 7.24 -10.34
C ILE A 15 -7.45 6.23 -11.37
N TYR A 16 -8.32 5.33 -10.93
CA TYR A 16 -9.03 4.39 -11.78
C TYR A 16 -10.54 4.52 -11.54
N LYS A 17 -11.35 4.42 -12.60
CA LYS A 17 -12.80 4.51 -12.52
C LYS A 17 -13.43 3.31 -13.21
N GLU A 18 -14.33 2.63 -12.53
CA GLU A 18 -15.06 1.50 -13.07
C GLU A 18 -16.47 1.45 -12.51
N LYS A 19 -17.48 1.29 -13.37
CA LYS A 19 -18.90 1.05 -12.99
C LYS A 19 -19.43 2.01 -11.91
N GLY A 20 -19.05 3.29 -12.00
CA GLY A 20 -19.45 4.33 -11.05
C GLY A 20 -18.62 4.38 -9.76
N SER A 21 -17.74 3.41 -9.53
CA SER A 21 -16.73 3.45 -8.48
C SER A 21 -15.51 4.26 -8.92
N LYS A 22 -14.90 4.97 -7.96
CA LYS A 22 -13.65 5.70 -8.13
C LYS A 22 -12.63 5.13 -7.13
N PHE A 23 -11.51 4.67 -7.65
CA PHE A 23 -10.39 4.16 -6.88
C PHE A 23 -9.26 5.19 -6.91
N LEU A 24 -8.85 5.65 -5.73
CA LEU A 24 -7.68 6.50 -5.54
C LEU A 24 -6.58 5.62 -4.97
N SER A 25 -5.44 5.55 -5.63
CA SER A 25 -4.26 4.82 -5.15
C SER A 25 -3.15 5.79 -4.80
N PHE A 26 -2.40 5.46 -3.76
CA PHE A 26 -1.26 6.24 -3.31
C PHE A 26 -0.14 5.28 -2.94
N ALA A 27 1.09 5.61 -3.31
CA ALA A 27 2.26 4.80 -2.95
C ALA A 27 3.28 5.67 -2.23
N PHE A 28 3.87 5.16 -1.15
CA PHE A 28 4.87 5.84 -0.33
C PHE A 28 6.06 4.93 -0.06
N SER A 29 7.27 5.47 -0.13
CA SER A 29 8.42 4.83 0.50
C SER A 29 8.27 4.92 2.01
N VAL A 30 8.43 3.80 2.72
CA VAL A 30 8.31 3.72 4.18
C VAL A 30 9.38 2.82 4.77
N TYR A 31 9.93 3.20 5.91
CA TYR A 31 11.08 2.52 6.53
C TYR A 31 10.77 1.95 7.91
N SER A 32 9.55 2.16 8.41
CA SER A 32 9.03 1.49 9.59
C SER A 32 7.54 1.18 9.45
N VAL A 33 7.06 0.24 10.28
CA VAL A 33 5.62 -0.07 10.33
C VAL A 33 4.86 1.12 10.90
N GLU A 34 5.44 1.84 11.86
CA GLU A 34 4.85 3.03 12.47
C GLU A 34 4.61 4.13 11.44
N GLU A 35 5.58 4.36 10.55
CA GLU A 35 5.45 5.32 9.44
C GLU A 35 4.33 4.91 8.48
N ALA A 36 4.32 3.63 8.06
CA ALA A 36 3.28 3.11 7.18
C ALA A 36 1.88 3.29 7.79
N MET A 37 1.73 2.96 9.08
CA MET A 37 0.44 3.07 9.77
C MET A 37 0.02 4.53 9.99
N SER A 38 0.97 5.43 10.30
CA SER A 38 0.69 6.87 10.41
C SER A 38 0.16 7.45 9.10
N ILE A 39 0.74 7.05 7.96
CA ILE A 39 0.26 7.44 6.63
C ILE A 39 -1.15 6.89 6.39
N VAL A 40 -1.40 5.60 6.63
CA VAL A 40 -2.74 4.99 6.47
C VAL A 40 -3.80 5.74 7.29
N GLU A 41 -3.51 6.07 8.54
CA GLU A 41 -4.43 6.83 9.40
C GLU A 41 -4.69 8.25 8.88
N SER A 42 -3.65 8.92 8.40
CA SER A 42 -3.78 10.27 7.81
C SER A 42 -4.64 10.25 6.55
N TYR A 43 -4.49 9.22 5.70
CA TYR A 43 -5.27 9.07 4.47
C TYR A 43 -6.72 8.66 4.75
N ARG A 44 -6.97 7.81 5.75
CA ARG A 44 -8.35 7.54 6.24
C ARG A 44 -9.05 8.81 6.70
N LYS A 45 -8.35 9.70 7.43
CA LYS A 45 -8.91 10.99 7.86
C LYS A 45 -9.14 11.94 6.68
N ARG A 46 -8.20 11.99 5.73
CA ARG A 46 -8.28 12.84 4.54
C ARG A 46 -9.42 12.44 3.61
N PHE A 47 -9.64 11.14 3.45
CA PHE A 47 -10.68 10.53 2.61
C PHE A 47 -11.72 9.83 3.49
N TYR A 48 -12.25 10.55 4.47
CA TYR A 48 -13.20 10.03 5.45
C TYR A 48 -14.52 9.51 4.85
N ASP A 49 -14.81 9.90 3.60
CA ASP A 49 -15.98 9.50 2.81
C ASP A 49 -15.72 8.27 1.92
N ALA A 50 -14.48 7.76 1.87
CA ALA A 50 -14.15 6.52 1.19
C ALA A 50 -14.80 5.33 1.90
N ARG A 51 -15.39 4.40 1.12
CA ARG A 51 -16.02 3.18 1.68
C ARG A 51 -15.02 2.19 2.24
N HIS A 52 -13.89 2.05 1.55
CA HIS A 52 -12.82 1.12 1.88
C HIS A 52 -11.47 1.79 1.61
N VAL A 53 -10.55 1.68 2.57
CA VAL A 53 -9.15 2.10 2.52
C VAL A 53 -8.29 0.84 2.69
N CYS A 54 -8.26 0.06 1.61
CA CYS A 54 -7.42 -1.12 1.48
C CYS A 54 -5.95 -0.71 1.37
N TYR A 55 -5.04 -1.53 1.90
CA TYR A 55 -3.61 -1.26 1.77
C TYR A 55 -2.79 -2.55 1.82
N ALA A 56 -1.55 -2.45 1.38
CA ALA A 56 -0.49 -3.39 1.69
C ALA A 56 0.85 -2.68 1.88
N TYR A 57 1.69 -3.20 2.76
CA TYR A 57 3.05 -2.69 2.91
C TYR A 57 4.08 -3.82 2.97
N SER A 58 5.30 -3.50 2.56
CA SER A 58 6.51 -4.30 2.74
C SER A 58 7.58 -3.40 3.36
N VAL A 59 7.98 -3.69 4.60
CA VAL A 59 8.95 -2.88 5.36
C VAL A 59 10.17 -3.74 5.70
N GLY A 60 11.36 -3.21 5.42
CA GLY A 60 12.61 -3.95 5.47
C GLY A 60 13.03 -4.46 4.09
N THR A 61 14.27 -4.95 4.00
CA THR A 61 14.87 -5.44 2.75
C THR A 61 15.32 -6.88 2.82
N ASP A 62 15.42 -7.45 4.02
CA ASP A 62 15.83 -8.83 4.27
C ASP A 62 14.79 -9.47 5.18
N ASN A 63 14.03 -10.41 4.63
CA ASN A 63 12.80 -10.95 5.20
C ASN A 63 11.83 -9.84 5.66
N PRO A 64 11.28 -9.04 4.72
CA PRO A 64 10.49 -7.86 5.04
C PRO A 64 9.23 -8.20 5.83
N GLN A 65 8.90 -7.34 6.77
CA GLN A 65 7.60 -7.39 7.44
C GLN A 65 6.53 -6.92 6.46
N THR A 66 5.58 -7.81 6.17
CA THR A 66 4.52 -7.55 5.21
C THR A 66 3.15 -7.57 5.88
N ARG A 67 2.22 -6.77 5.37
CA ARG A 67 0.82 -6.79 5.77
C ARG A 67 -0.07 -6.44 4.60
N VAL A 68 -1.28 -7.00 4.62
CA VAL A 68 -2.39 -6.67 3.73
C VAL A 68 -3.63 -6.35 4.56
N ASN A 69 -4.50 -5.50 4.04
CA ASN A 69 -5.78 -5.15 4.63
C ASN A 69 -6.82 -4.88 3.54
N ASP A 70 -7.93 -5.61 3.58
CA ASP A 70 -9.04 -5.48 2.63
C ASP A 70 -10.10 -4.44 3.07
N ASP A 71 -10.00 -3.89 4.28
CA ASP A 71 -10.87 -2.83 4.81
C ASP A 71 -12.39 -3.03 4.62
N GLY A 72 -12.87 -4.27 4.76
CA GLY A 72 -14.28 -4.62 4.60
C GLY A 72 -14.67 -5.07 3.19
N GLU A 73 -13.75 -5.03 2.21
CA GLU A 73 -13.89 -5.78 0.97
C GLU A 73 -13.87 -7.30 1.25
N PRO A 74 -14.41 -8.13 0.34
CA PRO A 74 -14.31 -9.58 0.48
C PRO A 74 -12.86 -10.04 0.71
N SER A 75 -12.69 -11.03 1.58
CA SER A 75 -11.36 -11.46 2.03
C SER A 75 -10.44 -11.81 0.85
N GLY A 76 -9.31 -11.11 0.78
CA GLY A 76 -8.28 -11.29 -0.24
C GLY A 76 -8.55 -10.66 -1.60
N THR A 77 -9.61 -9.85 -1.77
CA THR A 77 -9.92 -9.23 -3.07
C THR A 77 -9.25 -7.87 -3.29
N ALA A 78 -8.68 -7.25 -2.27
CA ALA A 78 -8.03 -5.94 -2.40
C ALA A 78 -6.57 -5.93 -1.93
N GLY A 79 -6.32 -6.21 -0.65
CA GLY A 79 -4.98 -6.15 -0.06
C GLY A 79 -4.01 -7.16 -0.66
N ARG A 80 -4.46 -8.39 -0.97
CA ARG A 80 -3.63 -9.41 -1.62
C ARG A 80 -3.20 -9.01 -3.04
N PRO A 81 -4.10 -8.53 -3.93
CA PRO A 81 -3.70 -7.96 -5.21
C PRO A 81 -2.65 -6.84 -5.10
N ILE A 82 -2.80 -5.92 -4.14
CA ILE A 82 -1.82 -4.83 -3.92
C ILE A 82 -0.45 -5.42 -3.56
N MET A 83 -0.39 -6.33 -2.60
CA MET A 83 0.86 -7.02 -2.23
C MET A 83 1.46 -7.81 -3.41
N GLY A 84 0.61 -8.45 -4.22
CA GLY A 84 1.05 -9.15 -5.43
C GLY A 84 1.77 -8.24 -6.41
N GLN A 85 1.30 -6.99 -6.56
CA GLN A 85 2.00 -5.99 -7.37
C GLN A 85 3.34 -5.61 -6.75
N ILE A 86 3.38 -5.27 -5.46
CA ILE A 86 4.64 -4.97 -4.72
C ILE A 86 5.68 -6.07 -4.96
N GLN A 87 5.28 -7.33 -4.81
CA GLN A 87 6.15 -8.50 -5.00
C GLN A 87 6.58 -8.68 -6.45
N SER A 88 5.67 -8.52 -7.43
CA SER A 88 5.99 -8.69 -8.85
C SER A 88 7.05 -7.69 -9.36
N TYR A 89 7.08 -6.49 -8.78
CA TYR A 89 8.08 -5.47 -9.08
C TYR A 89 9.31 -5.54 -8.16
N GLY A 90 9.35 -6.49 -7.21
CA GLY A 90 10.45 -6.65 -6.26
C GLY A 90 10.64 -5.44 -5.33
N LEU A 91 9.55 -4.75 -4.99
CA LEU A 91 9.58 -3.52 -4.20
C LEU A 91 9.69 -3.83 -2.70
N ASN A 92 10.48 -3.02 -2.00
CA ASN A 92 10.71 -3.05 -0.57
C ASN A 92 10.55 -1.64 0.00
N ASN A 93 10.38 -1.53 1.32
CA ASN A 93 10.19 -0.25 2.00
C ASN A 93 9.09 0.59 1.33
N ILE A 94 7.92 -0.01 1.13
CA ILE A 94 6.81 0.60 0.38
C ILE A 94 5.47 0.31 1.04
N LEU A 95 4.59 1.31 1.04
CA LEU A 95 3.18 1.25 1.36
C LEU A 95 2.40 1.61 0.09
N ILE A 96 1.36 0.84 -0.22
CA ILE A 96 0.35 1.14 -1.23
C ILE A 96 -1.03 0.96 -0.62
#